data_AF-A0A7V9L7Q9-F1
#
_entry.id   AF-A0A7V9L7Q9-F1
#
_cell.length_a   1.000
_cell.length_b   1.000
_cell.length_c   1.000
_cell.angle_alpha   90.00
_cell.angle_beta   90.00
_cell.angle_gamma   90.00
#
_symmetry.space_group_name_H-M   'P 1'
#
loop_
_entity.id
_entity.type
_entity.pdbx_description
1 polymer ?
#
loop_
_entity_poly.entity_id
_entity_poly.type
_entity_poly.pdbx_seq_one_letter_code
_entity_poly.pdbx_strand_id
1 'polypeptide(L)'
;MVHASSIPRPRLRGVSHRVALFVVLLLGPGLVVLSRDRVAMVAAAIYATSLAGMFGVSASLHRRDWGPRAFNWLRRADHAMIFACIAGTYTAFCVLGLPDAIGTRLMILAWAAAGLGIVRAACWPHAPRAVTSGLFVLVGWVVIAYLPEVHAGLD
;
A
#
# COMPACT_ATOMS: atom_id res chain seq x y z
N MET A 1 27.17 -6.17 24.39
CA MET A 1 27.79 -5.53 23.20
C MET A 1 26.89 -5.74 21.99
N VAL A 2 25.98 -4.80 21.72
CA VAL A 2 25.17 -4.81 20.49
C VAL A 2 26.05 -4.21 19.40
N HIS A 3 26.28 -4.92 18.31
CA HIS A 3 26.95 -4.36 17.13
C HIS A 3 26.13 -3.18 16.64
N ALA A 4 26.55 -1.96 16.98
CA ALA A 4 26.05 -0.76 16.33
C ALA A 4 26.48 -0.88 14.86
N SER A 5 25.53 -1.16 13.97
CA SER A 5 25.77 -1.18 12.54
C SER A 5 26.36 0.17 12.14
N SER A 6 27.59 0.18 11.64
CA SER A 6 28.38 1.37 11.28
C SER A 6 27.81 2.16 10.08
N ILE A 7 26.72 1.67 9.48
CA ILE A 7 26.09 2.29 8.32
C ILE A 7 25.19 3.44 8.82
N PRO A 8 25.47 4.70 8.43
CA PRO A 8 24.60 5.82 8.74
C PRO A 8 23.19 5.56 8.22
N ARG A 9 22.17 5.95 8.98
CA ARG A 9 20.77 5.81 8.54
C ARG A 9 20.58 6.50 7.19
N PRO A 10 20.05 5.81 6.16
CA PRO A 10 19.94 6.38 4.82
C PRO A 10 18.98 7.58 4.83
N ARG A 11 19.53 8.77 4.55
CA ARG A 11 18.83 10.06 4.68
C ARG A 11 17.70 10.23 3.67
N LEU A 12 17.82 9.62 2.50
CA LEU A 12 16.85 9.77 1.40
C LEU A 12 15.53 9.03 1.64
N ARG A 13 15.52 7.98 2.46
CA ARG A 13 14.34 7.13 2.65
C ARG A 13 13.12 7.90 3.17
N GLY A 14 13.31 8.77 4.15
CA GLY A 14 12.23 9.61 4.66
C GLY A 14 11.91 10.82 3.79
N VAL A 15 12.88 11.27 2.97
CA VAL A 15 12.73 12.45 2.10
C VAL A 15 11.90 12.08 0.87
N SER A 16 12.20 10.96 0.22
CA SER A 16 11.45 10.49 -0.94
C SER A 16 9.96 10.31 -0.62
N HIS A 17 9.65 9.68 0.52
CA HIS A 17 8.26 9.47 0.94
C HIS A 17 7.55 10.78 1.27
N ARG A 18 8.25 11.76 1.86
CA ARG A 18 7.66 13.09 2.11
C ARG A 18 7.34 13.80 0.80
N VAL A 19 8.24 13.76 -0.18
CA VAL A 19 7.99 14.35 -1.50
C VAL A 19 6.79 13.66 -2.16
N ALA A 20 6.76 12.32 -2.14
CA ALA A 20 5.64 11.55 -2.67
C ALA A 20 4.31 11.88 -1.98
N LEU A 21 4.31 12.09 -0.66
CA LEU A 21 3.13 12.55 0.08
C LEU A 21 2.61 13.88 -0.48
N PHE A 22 3.47 14.88 -0.66
CA PHE A 22 3.04 16.18 -1.23
C PHE A 22 2.50 16.04 -2.65
N VAL A 23 3.14 15.22 -3.47
CA VAL A 23 2.64 14.91 -4.83
C VAL A 23 1.24 14.28 -4.76
N VAL A 24 1.02 13.30 -3.88
CA VAL A 24 -0.28 12.65 -3.74
C VAL A 24 -1.34 13.59 -3.15
N LEU A 25 -0.99 14.45 -2.20
CA LEU A 25 -1.92 15.44 -1.65
C LEU A 25 -2.32 16.50 -2.68
N LEU A 26 -1.46 16.78 -3.67
CA LEU A 26 -1.76 17.68 -4.77
C LEU A 26 -2.58 17.00 -5.88
N LEU A 27 -2.11 15.84 -6.36
CA LEU A 27 -2.67 15.17 -7.54
C LEU A 27 -3.85 14.25 -7.21
N GLY A 28 -3.86 13.64 -6.02
CA GLY A 28 -4.89 12.70 -5.58
C GLY A 28 -6.29 13.30 -5.56
N PRO A 29 -6.52 14.47 -4.94
CA PRO A 29 -7.81 15.17 -5.03
C PRO A 29 -8.20 15.50 -6.46
N GLY A 30 -7.23 15.89 -7.31
CA GLY A 30 -7.46 16.12 -8.74
C GLY A 30 -7.98 14.87 -9.44
N LEU A 31 -7.40 13.69 -9.17
CA LEU A 31 -7.87 12.41 -9.71
C LEU A 31 -9.31 12.11 -9.30
N VAL A 32 -9.68 12.40 -8.05
CA VAL A 32 -11.05 12.20 -7.54
C VAL A 32 -12.04 13.15 -8.21
N VAL A 33 -11.72 14.45 -8.27
CA VAL A 33 -12.61 15.48 -8.83
C VAL A 33 -12.79 15.32 -10.34
N LEU A 34 -11.77 14.86 -11.05
CA LEU A 34 -11.81 14.65 -12.51
C LEU A 34 -12.41 13.29 -12.92
N SER A 35 -12.86 12.48 -11.97
CA SER A 35 -13.48 11.18 -12.25
C SER A 35 -14.81 11.35 -12.99
N ARG A 36 -15.01 10.53 -14.04
CA ARG A 36 -16.15 10.66 -14.97
C ARG A 36 -17.49 10.24 -14.38
N ASP A 37 -17.46 9.33 -13.42
CA ASP A 37 -18.63 8.78 -12.76
C ASP A 37 -18.33 8.45 -11.30
N ARG A 38 -19.38 8.04 -10.56
CA ARG A 38 -19.28 7.73 -9.13
C ARG A 38 -18.37 6.54 -8.84
N VAL A 39 -18.33 5.56 -9.72
CA VAL A 39 -17.54 4.34 -9.55
C VAL A 39 -16.06 4.67 -9.66
N ALA A 40 -15.67 5.41 -10.70
CA ALA A 40 -14.33 5.95 -10.89
C ALA A 40 -13.91 6.87 -9.73
N MET A 41 -14.82 7.73 -9.26
CA MET A 41 -14.56 8.65 -8.15
C MET A 41 -14.23 7.90 -6.85
N VAL A 42 -15.02 6.87 -6.51
CA VAL A 42 -14.78 6.04 -5.30
C VAL A 42 -13.47 5.27 -5.43
N ALA A 43 -13.21 4.65 -6.58
CA ALA A 43 -11.99 3.92 -6.83
C ALA A 43 -10.74 4.82 -6.72
N ALA A 44 -10.79 6.01 -7.33
CA ALA A 44 -9.74 7.02 -7.24
C ALA A 44 -9.54 7.51 -5.80
N ALA A 45 -10.61 7.70 -5.03
CA ALA A 45 -10.52 8.13 -3.64
C ALA A 45 -9.85 7.07 -2.75
N ILE A 46 -10.20 5.79 -2.91
CA ILE A 46 -9.57 4.67 -2.19
C ILE A 46 -8.07 4.60 -2.53
N TYR A 47 -7.72 4.71 -3.81
CA TYR A 47 -6.33 4.73 -4.25
C TYR A 47 -5.54 5.92 -3.67
N ALA A 48 -6.05 7.15 -3.83
CA ALA A 48 -5.38 8.36 -3.38
C ALA A 48 -5.20 8.39 -1.85
N THR A 49 -6.22 7.99 -1.09
CA THR A 49 -6.16 7.97 0.38
C THR A 49 -5.21 6.91 0.90
N SER A 50 -5.20 5.71 0.32
CA SER A 50 -4.26 4.65 0.71
C SER A 50 -2.80 5.02 0.41
N LEU A 51 -2.52 5.64 -0.75
CA LEU A 51 -1.21 6.20 -1.07
C LEU A 51 -0.78 7.29 -0.10
N ALA A 52 -1.67 8.25 0.19
CA ALA A 52 -1.40 9.35 1.11
C ALA A 52 -1.07 8.82 2.51
N GLY A 53 -1.84 7.85 3.00
CA GLY A 53 -1.57 7.19 4.27
C GLY A 53 -0.23 6.45 4.27
N MET A 54 0.09 5.71 3.20
CA MET A 54 1.35 4.96 3.08
C MET A 54 2.56 5.90 3.13
N PHE A 55 2.58 6.93 2.30
CA PHE A 55 3.69 7.88 2.28
C PHE A 55 3.72 8.75 3.54
N GLY A 56 2.56 9.14 4.08
CA GLY A 56 2.45 9.95 5.29
C GLY A 56 2.96 9.25 6.54
N VAL A 57 2.52 8.02 6.79
CA VAL A 57 2.99 7.20 7.90
C VAL A 57 4.49 6.94 7.75
N SER A 58 4.93 6.59 6.54
CA SER A 58 6.32 6.24 6.30
C SER A 58 7.27 7.43 6.42
N ALA A 59 6.88 8.60 5.92
CA ALA A 59 7.62 9.84 6.12
C ALA A 59 7.69 10.20 7.61
N SER A 60 6.60 10.04 8.35
CA SER A 60 6.54 10.32 9.80
C SER A 60 7.49 9.42 10.59
N LEU A 61 7.51 8.12 10.28
CA LEU A 61 8.38 7.14 10.92
C LEU A 61 9.87 7.44 10.72
N HIS A 62 10.28 7.87 9.52
CA HIS A 62 11.69 8.01 9.16
C HIS A 62 12.27 9.43 9.33
N ARG A 63 11.44 10.44 9.60
CA ARG A 63 11.88 11.85 9.65
C ARG A 63 11.90 12.47 11.04
N ARG A 64 11.28 11.83 12.02
CA ARG A 64 11.19 12.33 13.39
C ARG A 64 11.70 11.27 14.35
N ASP A 65 12.36 11.71 15.41
CA ASP A 65 12.72 10.85 16.51
C ASP A 65 11.52 10.69 17.44
N TRP A 66 11.10 9.44 17.59
CA TRP A 66 9.94 9.05 18.39
C TRP A 66 10.41 8.25 19.60
N GLY A 67 9.72 8.43 20.73
CA GLY A 67 9.91 7.53 21.87
C GLY A 67 9.57 6.07 21.52
N PRO A 68 10.06 5.08 22.29
CA PRO A 68 9.98 3.66 21.93
C PRO A 68 8.56 3.17 21.60
N ARG A 69 7.56 3.64 22.37
CA ARG A 69 6.14 3.28 22.15
C ARG A 69 5.62 3.80 20.82
N ALA A 70 5.81 5.09 20.54
CA ALA A 70 5.33 5.72 19.31
C ALA A 70 6.05 5.16 18.07
N PHE A 71 7.35 4.90 18.17
CA PHE A 71 8.12 4.27 17.10
C PHE A 71 7.56 2.88 16.73
N ASN A 72 7.23 2.05 17.73
CA ASN A 72 6.67 0.73 17.48
C ASN A 72 5.29 0.79 16.82
N TRP A 73 4.42 1.72 17.23
CA TRP A 73 3.12 1.93 16.60
C TRP A 73 3.24 2.42 15.16
N LEU A 74 4.10 3.42 14.90
CA LEU A 74 4.35 3.90 13.54
C LEU A 74 4.96 2.82 12.65
N ARG A 75 5.82 1.97 13.20
CA ARG A 75 6.37 0.83 12.47
C ARG A 75 5.31 -0.21 12.13
N ARG A 76 4.33 -0.46 13.00
CA ARG A 76 3.17 -1.32 12.68
C ARG A 76 2.33 -0.71 11.56
N ALA A 77 2.02 0.58 11.68
CA ALA A 77 1.25 1.32 10.69
C ALA A 77 1.98 1.36 9.32
N ASP A 78 3.29 1.56 9.28
CA ASP A 78 4.10 1.60 8.05
C ASP A 78 3.98 0.29 7.26
N HIS A 79 4.05 -0.86 7.94
CA HIS A 79 3.86 -2.16 7.29
C HIS A 79 2.39 -2.40 6.89
N ALA A 80 1.43 -1.99 7.72
CA ALA A 80 0.00 -2.15 7.42
C ALA A 80 -0.42 -1.33 6.19
N MET A 81 0.10 -0.10 6.07
CA MET A 81 -0.26 0.79 4.97
C MET A 81 0.21 0.29 3.60
N ILE A 82 1.30 -0.50 3.53
CA ILE A 82 1.71 -1.14 2.27
C ILE A 82 0.62 -2.09 1.79
N PHE A 83 0.07 -2.93 2.67
CA PHE A 83 -1.03 -3.83 2.32
C PHE A 83 -2.31 -3.06 1.94
N ALA A 84 -2.63 -1.99 2.67
CA ALA A 84 -3.77 -1.14 2.32
C ALA A 84 -3.61 -0.46 0.96
N CYS A 85 -2.40 0.00 0.62
CA CYS A 85 -2.09 0.59 -0.68
C CYS A 85 -2.16 -0.44 -1.82
N ILE A 86 -1.72 -1.67 -1.57
CA ILE A 86 -1.88 -2.78 -2.53
C ILE A 86 -3.38 -2.98 -2.82
N ALA A 87 -4.20 -3.15 -1.77
CA ALA A 87 -5.64 -3.32 -1.92
C ALA A 87 -6.31 -2.13 -2.65
N GLY A 88 -5.93 -0.90 -2.31
CA GLY A 88 -6.45 0.30 -2.98
C GLY A 88 -6.09 0.39 -4.46
N THR A 89 -4.88 -0.05 -4.83
CA THR A 89 -4.47 -0.15 -6.24
C THR A 89 -5.30 -1.21 -6.98
N TYR A 90 -5.53 -2.36 -6.33
CA TYR A 90 -6.38 -3.42 -6.87
C TYR A 90 -7.83 -2.96 -7.06
N THR A 91 -8.40 -2.18 -6.14
CA THR A 91 -9.77 -1.64 -6.32
C THR A 91 -9.88 -0.82 -7.60
N ALA A 92 -8.95 0.11 -7.85
CA ALA A 92 -8.97 0.91 -9.08
C ALA A 92 -8.82 0.06 -10.34
N PHE A 93 -7.88 -0.89 -10.33
CA PHE A 93 -7.65 -1.78 -11.47
C PHE A 93 -8.86 -2.70 -11.74
N CYS A 94 -9.42 -3.32 -10.71
CA CYS A 94 -10.49 -4.30 -10.84
C CYS A 94 -11.80 -3.68 -11.28
N VAL A 95 -12.10 -2.47 -10.80
CA VAL A 95 -13.40 -1.82 -11.03
C VAL A 95 -13.40 -1.05 -12.36
N LEU A 96 -12.25 -0.53 -12.79
CA LEU A 96 -12.17 0.33 -13.99
C LEU A 96 -11.55 -0.36 -15.20
N GLY A 97 -10.78 -1.43 -14.99
CA GLY A 97 -9.98 -2.06 -16.04
C GLY A 97 -10.37 -3.48 -16.39
N LEU A 98 -11.30 -4.11 -15.64
CA LEU A 98 -11.67 -5.52 -15.82
C LEU A 98 -13.18 -5.73 -15.96
N PRO A 99 -13.61 -6.80 -16.65
CA PRO A 99 -15.00 -7.22 -16.61
C PRO A 99 -15.48 -7.52 -15.19
N ASP A 100 -16.71 -7.13 -14.86
CA ASP A 100 -17.28 -7.13 -13.50
C ASP A 100 -17.05 -8.42 -12.71
N ALA A 101 -17.25 -9.58 -13.34
CA ALA A 101 -17.11 -10.88 -12.68
C ALA A 101 -15.65 -11.23 -12.34
N ILE A 102 -14.70 -10.84 -13.17
CA ILE A 102 -13.27 -11.06 -12.93
C ILE A 102 -12.77 -10.04 -11.91
N GLY A 103 -13.10 -8.76 -12.12
CA GLY A 103 -12.76 -7.66 -11.22
C GLY A 103 -13.24 -7.91 -9.80
N THR A 104 -14.49 -8.35 -9.62
CA THR A 104 -15.05 -8.63 -8.29
C THR A 104 -14.28 -9.75 -7.57
N ARG A 105 -13.98 -10.86 -8.26
CA ARG A 105 -13.24 -11.99 -7.66
C ARG A 105 -11.82 -11.60 -7.26
N LEU A 106 -11.10 -10.92 -8.15
CA LEU A 106 -9.75 -10.45 -7.89
C LEU A 106 -9.73 -9.42 -6.75
N MET A 107 -10.69 -8.50 -6.71
CA MET A 107 -10.81 -7.50 -5.66
C MET A 107 -11.06 -8.15 -4.29
N ILE A 108 -11.98 -9.11 -4.19
CA ILE A 108 -12.23 -9.85 -2.94
C ILE A 108 -10.94 -10.54 -2.46
N LEU A 109 -10.25 -11.24 -3.35
CA LEU A 109 -9.01 -11.94 -3.01
C LEU A 109 -7.90 -10.98 -2.56
N ALA A 110 -7.72 -9.87 -3.26
CA ALA A 110 -6.73 -8.85 -2.91
C ALA A 110 -7.02 -8.21 -1.55
N TRP A 111 -8.27 -7.86 -1.26
CA TRP A 111 -8.66 -7.29 0.04
C TRP A 111 -8.55 -8.29 1.18
N ALA A 112 -8.92 -9.56 0.96
CA ALA A 112 -8.73 -10.61 1.96
C ALA A 112 -7.24 -10.81 2.29
N ALA A 113 -6.40 -10.92 1.26
CA ALA A 113 -4.96 -11.10 1.41
C ALA A 113 -4.30 -9.87 2.08
N ALA A 114 -4.70 -8.66 1.71
CA ALA A 114 -4.26 -7.43 2.36
C ALA A 114 -4.71 -7.36 3.84
N GLY A 115 -5.94 -7.77 4.14
CA GLY A 115 -6.47 -7.86 5.50
C GLY A 115 -5.60 -8.76 6.39
N LEU A 116 -5.24 -9.95 5.88
CA LEU A 116 -4.29 -10.84 6.57
C LEU A 116 -2.93 -10.19 6.78
N GLY A 117 -2.42 -9.48 5.77
CA GLY A 117 -1.19 -8.70 5.86
C GLY A 117 -1.22 -7.60 6.92
N ILE A 118 -2.34 -6.87 7.02
CA ILE A 118 -2.57 -5.82 8.02
C ILE A 118 -2.61 -6.42 9.43
N VAL A 119 -3.37 -7.50 9.63
CA VAL A 119 -3.43 -8.21 10.93
C VAL A 119 -2.04 -8.69 11.33
N ARG A 120 -1.30 -9.29 10.39
CA ARG A 120 0.08 -9.70 10.63
C ARG A 120 0.96 -8.51 11.01
N ALA A 121 0.89 -7.40 10.30
CA ALA A 121 1.67 -6.19 10.59
C ALA A 121 1.36 -5.62 11.98
N ALA A 122 0.10 -5.67 12.42
CA ALA A 122 -0.33 -5.24 13.74
C ALA A 122 0.13 -6.19 14.85
N CYS A 123 -0.06 -7.50 14.68
CA CYS A 123 0.20 -8.50 15.72
C CYS A 123 1.67 -8.89 15.83
N TRP A 124 2.42 -8.93 14.73
CA TRP A 124 3.81 -9.40 14.69
C TRP A 124 4.76 -8.37 14.04
N PRO A 125 5.03 -7.23 14.71
CA PRO A 125 5.87 -6.18 14.16
C PRO A 125 7.31 -6.62 13.90
N HIS A 126 7.87 -7.51 14.72
CA HIS A 126 9.28 -7.93 14.63
C HIS A 126 9.52 -9.17 13.77
N ALA A 127 8.55 -9.51 12.91
CA ALA A 127 8.68 -10.65 12.02
C ALA A 127 9.92 -10.55 11.11
N PRO A 128 10.52 -11.70 10.72
CA PRO A 128 11.70 -11.72 9.86
C PRO A 128 11.48 -10.94 8.55
N ARG A 129 12.55 -10.29 8.06
CA ARG A 129 12.48 -9.47 6.83
C ARG A 129 12.00 -10.26 5.62
N ALA A 130 12.43 -11.52 5.50
CA ALA A 130 12.03 -12.42 4.41
C ALA A 130 10.51 -12.67 4.41
N VAL A 131 9.92 -12.94 5.58
CA VAL A 131 8.47 -13.15 5.70
C VAL A 131 7.71 -11.90 5.30
N THR A 132 8.15 -10.72 5.77
CA THR A 132 7.46 -9.45 5.47
C THR A 132 7.51 -9.14 3.98
N SER A 133 8.70 -9.22 3.40
CA SER A 133 8.91 -8.87 1.98
C SER A 133 8.25 -9.89 1.06
N GLY A 134 8.32 -11.18 1.39
CA GLY A 134 7.64 -12.24 0.66
C GLY A 134 6.13 -12.05 0.64
N LEU A 135 5.51 -11.70 1.78
CA LEU A 135 4.07 -11.40 1.82
C LEU A 135 3.71 -10.18 0.94
N PHE A 136 4.52 -9.12 0.94
CA PHE A 136 4.25 -7.98 0.04
C PHE A 136 4.25 -8.39 -1.43
N VAL A 137 5.23 -9.19 -1.85
CA VAL A 137 5.31 -9.67 -3.24
C VAL A 137 4.14 -10.60 -3.55
N LEU A 138 3.86 -11.58 -2.69
CA LEU A 138 2.78 -12.54 -2.88
C LEU A 138 1.42 -11.85 -3.01
N VAL A 139 1.09 -10.93 -2.10
CA VAL A 139 -0.17 -10.18 -2.14
C VAL A 139 -0.20 -9.23 -3.35
N GLY A 140 0.93 -8.60 -3.67
CA GLY A 140 1.06 -7.74 -4.84
C GLY A 140 0.91 -8.48 -6.17
N TRP A 141 1.23 -9.77 -6.21
CA TRP A 141 1.22 -10.60 -7.43
C TRP A 141 -0.04 -11.44 -7.62
N VAL A 142 -1.07 -11.26 -6.80
CA VAL A 142 -2.33 -11.99 -6.96
C VAL A 142 -2.93 -11.84 -8.37
N VAL A 143 -2.75 -10.69 -9.03
CA VAL A 143 -3.15 -10.46 -10.42
C VAL A 143 -2.56 -11.45 -11.42
N ILE A 144 -1.37 -12.00 -11.14
CA ILE A 144 -0.68 -12.92 -12.05
C ILE A 144 -1.53 -14.18 -12.28
N ALA A 145 -2.24 -14.63 -11.25
CA ALA A 145 -3.15 -15.78 -11.35
C ALA A 145 -4.36 -15.52 -12.25
N TYR A 146 -4.64 -14.25 -12.59
CA TYR A 146 -5.74 -13.81 -13.43
C TYR A 146 -5.28 -13.29 -14.80
N LEU A 147 -3.97 -13.37 -15.13
CA LEU A 147 -3.45 -12.87 -16.40
C LEU A 147 -4.17 -13.42 -17.64
N PRO A 148 -4.51 -14.72 -17.73
CA PRO A 148 -5.26 -15.24 -18.88
C PRO A 148 -6.62 -14.57 -19.03
N GLU A 149 -7.37 -14.42 -17.94
CA GLU A 149 -8.69 -13.79 -17.94
C GLU A 149 -8.63 -12.28 -18.18
N VAL A 150 -7.57 -11.63 -17.67
CA VAL A 150 -7.30 -10.20 -17.93
C VAL A 150 -6.98 -9.99 -19.41
N HIS A 151 -6.14 -10.83 -20.00
CA HIS A 151 -5.79 -10.72 -21.42
C HIS A 151 -7.02 -10.93 -22.31
N ALA A 152 -7.81 -11.98 -22.05
CA ALA A 152 -9.01 -12.29 -22.81
C ALA A 152 -10.12 -11.23 -22.69
N GLY A 153 -10.08 -10.36 -21.67
CA GLY A 153 -11.02 -9.26 -21.50
C GLY A 153 -10.57 -7.94 -22.15
N LEU A 154 -9.35 -7.88 -22.69
CA LEU A 154 -8.79 -6.71 -23.39
C LEU A 154 -8.83 -6.85 -24.92
N ASP A 155 -9.15 -8.05 -25.42
CA ASP A 155 -9.40 -8.34 -26.84
C ASP A 155 -10.89 -8.16 -27.17
#